data_AF-A0A381XHJ1-F1
#
_entry.id   AF-A0A381XHJ1-F1
#
_cell.length_a   1.000
_cell.length_b   1.000
_cell.length_c   1.000
_cell.angle_alpha   90.00
_cell.angle_beta   90.00
_cell.angle_gamma   90.00
#
_symmetry.space_group_name_H-M   'P 1'
#
loop_
_entity.id
_entity.type
_entity.pdbx_description
1 polymer ?
#
loop_
_entity_poly.entity_id
_entity_poly.type
_entity_poly.pdbx_seq_one_letter_code
_entity_poly.pdbx_strand_id
1 'polypeptide(L)'
;MKKDIVVGLGEIGNPILKLLSINQQVIGFDKDKKLMNKLKYKKFQDVSTSFLHIAIPVTKNFDSNVIKLYKKFNPECIVIHSTISPGTTLRLQSNMPIPIIYSATRGIHKRMLKD
;
A
#
# COMPACT_ATOMS: atom_id res chain seq x y z
N MET A 1 16.01 9.68 5.69
CA MET A 1 14.97 8.79 6.27
C MET A 1 13.84 8.66 5.24
N LYS A 2 13.44 7.44 4.87
CA LYS A 2 12.33 7.20 3.92
C LYS A 2 11.06 6.82 4.70
N LYS A 3 9.90 6.90 4.05
CA LYS A 3 8.63 6.41 4.60
C LYS A 3 8.08 5.27 3.75
N ASP A 4 7.22 4.49 4.34
CA ASP A 4 6.33 3.59 3.61
C ASP A 4 4.91 4.14 3.59
N ILE A 5 4.13 3.75 2.58
CA ILE A 5 2.73 4.14 2.45
C ILE A 5 1.88 2.89 2.32
N VAL A 6 0.82 2.82 3.14
CA VAL A 6 -0.23 1.80 2.99
C VAL A 6 -1.46 2.45 2.39
N VAL A 7 -1.88 1.96 1.22
CA VAL A 7 -3.05 2.44 0.47
C VAL A 7 -4.22 1.47 0.66
N GLY A 8 -5.33 2.00 1.14
CA GLY A 8 -6.53 1.23 1.49
C GLY A 8 -6.51 0.84 2.97
N LEU A 9 -7.20 1.60 3.80
CA LEU A 9 -7.23 1.49 5.26
C LEU A 9 -8.45 0.72 5.78
N GLY A 10 -8.90 -0.25 4.98
CA GLY A 10 -9.95 -1.20 5.37
C GLY A 10 -9.42 -2.32 6.27
N GLU A 11 -10.07 -3.49 6.19
CA GLU A 11 -9.80 -4.64 7.05
C GLU A 11 -8.37 -5.18 6.93
N ILE A 12 -7.75 -5.06 5.76
CA ILE A 12 -6.40 -5.57 5.50
C ILE A 12 -5.33 -4.50 5.71
N GLY A 13 -5.46 -3.33 5.08
CA GLY A 13 -4.38 -2.34 5.14
C GLY A 13 -4.26 -1.64 6.49
N ASN A 14 -5.33 -1.51 7.29
CA ASN A 14 -5.20 -0.92 8.62
C ASN A 14 -4.35 -1.78 9.59
N PRO A 15 -4.55 -3.11 9.69
CA PRO A 15 -3.61 -3.98 10.40
C PRO A 15 -2.17 -3.91 9.89
N ILE A 16 -1.96 -3.92 8.57
CA ILE A 16 -0.62 -3.80 7.96
C ILE A 16 0.04 -2.47 8.34
N LEU A 17 -0.70 -1.36 8.26
CA LEU A 17 -0.23 -0.04 8.69
C LEU A 17 0.22 -0.06 10.15
N LYS A 18 -0.59 -0.65 11.04
CA LYS A 18 -0.26 -0.73 12.47
C LYS A 18 0.98 -1.58 12.71
N LEU A 19 1.08 -2.74 12.05
CA LEU A 19 2.19 -3.67 12.21
C LEU A 19 3.52 -3.05 11.77
N LEU A 20 3.55 -2.48 10.56
CA LEU A 20 4.78 -1.88 10.03
C LEU A 20 5.15 -0.59 10.80
N SER A 21 4.16 0.14 11.32
CA SER A 21 4.40 1.35 12.13
C SER A 21 5.12 1.09 13.47
N ILE A 22 5.29 -0.17 13.89
CA ILE A 22 6.03 -0.50 15.12
C ILE A 22 7.49 -0.04 15.01
N ASN A 23 8.12 -0.30 13.86
CA ASN A 23 9.56 -0.04 13.67
C ASN A 23 9.86 0.90 12.49
N GLN A 24 8.87 1.22 11.67
CA GLN A 24 9.06 2.00 10.45
C GLN A 24 8.15 3.23 10.39
N GLN A 25 8.59 4.24 9.64
CA GLN A 25 7.78 5.43 9.39
C GLN A 25 6.73 5.14 8.31
N VAL A 26 5.54 4.69 8.72
CA VAL A 26 4.48 4.31 7.77
C VAL A 26 3.30 5.27 7.79
N ILE A 27 2.82 5.66 6.61
CA ILE A 27 1.71 6.59 6.41
C ILE A 27 0.53 5.87 5.78
N GLY A 28 -0.65 6.01 6.38
CA GLY A 28 -1.89 5.53 5.80
C GLY A 28 -2.46 6.51 4.76
N PHE A 29 -2.91 5.98 3.63
CA PHE A 29 -3.61 6.73 2.59
C PHE A 29 -4.90 6.01 2.19
N ASP A 30 -6.01 6.75 2.13
CA ASP A 30 -7.29 6.22 1.69
C ASP A 30 -8.05 7.27 0.85
N LYS A 31 -8.99 6.81 0.03
CA LYS A 31 -9.97 7.67 -0.64
C LYS A 31 -10.90 8.31 0.40
N ASP A 32 -11.30 7.57 1.43
CA ASP A 32 -12.01 8.11 2.57
C ASP A 32 -11.05 8.83 3.52
N LYS A 33 -11.06 10.15 3.45
CA LYS A 33 -10.24 11.03 4.30
C LYS A 33 -10.52 10.88 5.80
N LYS A 34 -11.65 10.27 6.20
CA LYS A 34 -11.97 10.00 7.62
C LYS A 34 -11.07 8.91 8.21
N LEU A 35 -10.59 7.97 7.38
CA LEU A 35 -9.70 6.88 7.81
C LEU A 35 -8.24 7.33 7.95
N MET A 36 -7.88 8.49 7.40
CA MET A 36 -6.51 8.98 7.37
C MET A 36 -6.14 9.82 8.59
N ASN A 37 -4.92 9.62 9.10
CA ASN A 37 -4.28 10.61 9.96
C ASN A 37 -3.72 11.77 9.12
N LYS A 38 -4.53 12.83 8.96
CA LYS A 38 -4.20 14.00 8.13
C LYS A 38 -2.93 14.74 8.55
N LEU A 39 -2.70 14.86 9.87
CA LEU A 39 -1.52 15.52 10.41
C LEU A 39 -0.25 14.74 10.06
N LYS A 40 -0.26 13.41 10.26
CA LYS A 40 0.85 12.53 9.88
C LYS A 40 1.07 12.57 8.36
N TYR A 41 0.00 12.49 7.56
CA TYR A 41 0.12 12.57 6.11
C TYR A 41 0.79 13.87 5.64
N LYS A 42 0.35 15.02 6.16
CA LYS A 42 0.93 16.34 5.80
C LYS A 42 2.38 16.46 6.25
N LYS A 43 2.70 16.02 7.48
CA LYS A 43 4.07 16.07 8.03
C LYS A 43 5.09 15.33 7.17
N PHE A 44 4.69 14.22 6.56
CA PHE A 44 5.58 13.35 5.79
C PHE A 44 5.31 13.40 4.29
N GLN A 45 4.61 14.42 3.78
CA GLN A 45 4.19 14.47 2.38
C GLN A 45 5.40 14.51 1.42
N ASP A 46 6.45 15.25 1.78
CA ASP A 46 7.65 15.50 0.96
C ASP A 46 8.78 14.49 1.20
N VAL A 47 8.58 13.54 2.11
CA VAL A 47 9.54 12.46 2.35
C VAL A 47 9.43 11.42 1.24
N SER A 48 10.55 10.90 0.75
CA SER A 48 10.57 9.86 -0.28
C SER A 48 9.93 8.55 0.20
N THR A 49 9.25 7.87 -0.71
CA THR A 49 8.54 6.62 -0.42
C THR A 49 9.44 5.44 -0.78
N SER A 50 9.73 4.55 0.18
CA SER A 50 10.44 3.30 -0.09
C SER A 50 9.44 2.27 -0.62
N PHE A 51 8.52 1.81 0.22
CA PHE A 51 7.50 0.84 -0.18
C PHE A 51 6.10 1.46 -0.27
N LEU A 52 5.39 1.12 -1.34
CA LEU A 52 3.96 1.38 -1.51
C LEU A 52 3.19 0.07 -1.37
N HIS A 53 2.53 -0.10 -0.24
CA HIS A 53 1.69 -1.25 0.08
C HIS A 53 0.27 -1.02 -0.44
N ILE A 54 -0.20 -1.90 -1.33
CA ILE A 54 -1.52 -1.82 -1.96
C ILE A 54 -2.45 -2.84 -1.30
N ALA A 55 -3.47 -2.32 -0.60
CA ALA A 55 -4.55 -3.08 0.03
C ALA A 55 -5.94 -2.56 -0.40
N ILE A 56 -6.06 -2.13 -1.66
CA ILE A 56 -7.33 -1.64 -2.23
C ILE A 56 -8.11 -2.78 -2.90
N PRO A 57 -9.45 -2.70 -3.01
CA PRO A 57 -10.24 -3.71 -3.70
C PRO A 57 -9.85 -3.89 -5.17
N VAL A 58 -9.80 -5.14 -5.63
CA VAL A 58 -9.57 -5.45 -7.05
C VAL A 58 -10.85 -5.23 -7.84
N THR A 59 -10.78 -4.33 -8.81
CA THR A 59 -11.88 -3.95 -9.71
C THR A 59 -11.36 -3.91 -11.15
N LYS A 60 -12.24 -3.67 -12.12
CA LYS A 60 -11.84 -3.45 -13.54
C LYS A 60 -10.80 -2.33 -13.71
N ASN A 61 -10.76 -1.38 -12.77
CA ASN A 61 -9.85 -0.24 -12.79
C ASN A 61 -8.64 -0.42 -11.85
N PHE A 62 -8.37 -1.64 -11.36
CA PHE A 62 -7.30 -1.86 -10.39
C PHE A 62 -5.94 -1.39 -10.92
N ASP A 63 -5.56 -1.81 -12.12
CA ASP A 63 -4.27 -1.47 -12.71
C ASP A 63 -4.08 0.04 -12.88
N SER A 64 -5.10 0.72 -13.42
CA SER A 64 -5.05 2.17 -13.60
C SER A 64 -4.99 2.92 -12.27
N ASN A 65 -5.64 2.40 -11.22
CA ASN A 65 -5.52 2.95 -9.88
C ASN A 65 -4.11 2.76 -9.30
N VAL A 66 -3.51 1.58 -9.45
CA VAL A 66 -2.12 1.33 -9.01
C VAL A 66 -1.14 2.25 -9.73
N ILE A 67 -1.28 2.41 -11.05
CA ILE A 67 -0.42 3.32 -11.83
C ILE A 67 -0.58 4.78 -11.38
N LYS A 68 -1.80 5.23 -11.07
CA LYS A 68 -2.03 6.59 -10.52
C LYS A 68 -1.37 6.75 -9.15
N LEU A 69 -1.43 5.73 -8.29
CA LEU A 69 -0.79 5.75 -6.97
C LEU A 69 0.73 5.74 -7.08
N TYR A 70 1.28 4.94 -8.00
CA TYR A 70 2.71 4.95 -8.35
C TYR A 70 3.16 6.35 -8.75
N LYS A 71 2.49 6.98 -9.73
CA LYS A 71 2.81 8.35 -10.18
C LYS A 71 2.70 9.37 -9.05
N LYS A 72 1.74 9.20 -8.14
CA LYS A 72 1.51 10.10 -7.01
C LYS A 72 2.61 10.03 -5.96
N PHE A 73 3.08 8.83 -5.63
CA PHE A 73 3.97 8.61 -4.48
C PHE A 73 5.42 8.33 -4.85
N ASN A 74 5.67 8.06 -6.14
CA ASN A 74 6.97 7.71 -6.72
C ASN A 74 7.80 6.76 -5.82
N PRO A 75 7.25 5.57 -5.46
CA PRO A 75 7.92 4.63 -4.57
C PRO A 75 9.08 3.91 -5.25
N GLU A 76 9.97 3.31 -4.46
CA GLU A 76 11.05 2.45 -4.93
C GLU A 76 10.58 1.01 -5.19
N CYS A 77 9.51 0.56 -4.51
CA CYS A 77 8.92 -0.76 -4.69
C CYS A 77 7.42 -0.73 -4.39
N ILE A 78 6.64 -1.57 -5.09
CA ILE A 78 5.22 -1.79 -4.79
C ILE A 78 5.04 -3.20 -4.21
N VAL A 79 4.27 -3.30 -3.12
CA VAL A 79 3.88 -4.58 -2.52
C VAL A 79 2.36 -4.69 -2.57
N ILE A 80 1.83 -5.72 -3.24
CA ILE A 80 0.39 -5.93 -3.37
C ILE A 80 -0.07 -6.97 -2.36
N HIS A 81 -0.98 -6.56 -1.48
CA HIS A 81 -1.60 -7.42 -0.47
C HIS A 81 -3.02 -7.85 -0.86
N SER A 82 -3.67 -7.09 -1.74
CA SER A 82 -4.98 -7.43 -2.31
C SER A 82 -4.95 -8.79 -3.01
N THR A 83 -6.05 -9.54 -2.91
CA THR A 83 -6.22 -10.79 -3.66
C THR A 83 -6.32 -10.50 -5.16
N ILE A 84 -5.25 -10.79 -5.91
CA ILE A 84 -5.15 -10.55 -7.36
C ILE A 84 -5.17 -11.86 -8.14
N SER A 85 -5.57 -11.80 -9.41
CA SER A 85 -5.49 -12.95 -10.31
C SER A 85 -4.05 -13.18 -10.79
N PRO A 86 -3.68 -14.43 -11.17
CA PRO A 86 -2.41 -14.74 -11.81
C PRO A 86 -2.11 -13.81 -12.99
N GLY A 87 -0.84 -13.44 -13.18
CA GLY A 87 -0.39 -12.53 -14.24
C GLY A 87 -0.62 -11.05 -13.96
N THR A 88 -1.29 -10.66 -12.88
CA THR A 88 -1.52 -9.24 -12.54
C THR A 88 -0.22 -8.48 -12.27
N THR A 89 0.73 -9.04 -11.53
CA THR A 89 2.03 -8.40 -11.29
C THR A 89 2.84 -8.25 -12.58
N LEU A 90 2.85 -9.26 -13.46
CA LEU A 90 3.50 -9.20 -14.77
C LEU A 90 2.95 -8.06 -15.63
N ARG A 91 1.61 -7.95 -15.70
CA ARG A 91 0.93 -6.88 -16.45
C ARG A 91 1.28 -5.50 -15.89
N LEU A 92 1.28 -5.34 -14.56
CA LEU A 92 1.68 -4.09 -13.92
C LEU A 92 3.16 -3.75 -14.15
N GLN A 93 4.05 -4.74 -14.06
CA GLN A 93 5.50 -4.58 -14.21
C GLN A 93 5.86 -4.00 -15.59
N SER A 94 5.10 -4.33 -16.64
CA SER A 94 5.31 -3.77 -17.98
C SER A 94 5.12 -2.24 -18.07
N ASN A 95 4.47 -1.62 -17.08
CA ASN A 95 4.17 -0.18 -17.06
C ASN A 95 5.13 0.64 -16.18
N MET A 96 5.99 -0.02 -15.39
CA MET A 96 6.76 0.63 -14.33
C MET A 96 8.15 -0.03 -14.20
N PRO A 97 9.23 0.74 -14.08
CA PRO A 97 10.59 0.19 -13.99
C PRO A 97 10.93 -0.35 -12.59
N ILE A 98 10.08 -0.08 -11.58
CA ILE A 98 10.29 -0.49 -10.19
C ILE A 98 9.78 -1.90 -9.93
N PRO A 99 10.36 -2.64 -8.98
CA PRO A 99 9.87 -3.97 -8.61
C PRO A 99 8.43 -3.95 -8.07
N ILE A 100 7.66 -4.95 -8.48
CA ILE A 100 6.30 -5.21 -7.99
C ILE A 100 6.20 -6.60 -7.39
N ILE A 101 5.95 -6.66 -6.09
CA ILE A 101 5.91 -7.89 -5.30
C ILE A 101 4.46 -8.22 -4.96
N TYR A 102 4.07 -9.48 -5.14
CA TYR A 102 2.83 -9.99 -4.56
C TYR A 102 3.11 -10.60 -3.19
N SER A 103 2.46 -10.07 -2.15
CA SER A 103 2.57 -10.56 -0.77
C SER A 103 1.18 -10.82 -0.22
N ALA A 104 0.63 -11.97 -0.58
CA ALA A 104 -0.71 -12.40 -0.17
C ALA A 104 -0.89 -12.31 1.35
N THR A 105 -1.98 -11.68 1.79
CA THR A 105 -2.37 -11.74 3.20
C THR A 105 -2.89 -13.14 3.52
N ARG A 106 -2.24 -13.81 4.47
CA ARG A 106 -2.67 -15.10 5.02
C ARG A 106 -3.09 -14.92 6.47
N GLY A 107 -4.00 -15.76 6.95
CA GLY A 107 -4.48 -15.73 8.34
C GLY A 107 -5.65 -14.77 8.57
N ILE A 108 -5.94 -14.49 9.84
CA ILE A 108 -7.09 -13.68 10.26
C ILE A 108 -6.63 -12.25 10.53
N HIS A 109 -7.06 -11.30 9.68
CA HIS A 109 -6.66 -9.89 9.78
C HIS A 109 -6.91 -9.26 11.16
N LYS A 110 -7.93 -9.72 11.90
CA LYS A 110 -8.25 -9.28 13.27
C LYS A 110 -7.15 -9.62 14.29
N ARG A 111 -6.34 -10.64 14.04
CA ARG A 111 -5.28 -11.12 14.95
C ARG A 111 -3.86 -10.86 14.41
N MET A 112 -3.72 -10.22 13.25
CA MET A 112 -2.43 -10.01 12.57
C MET A 112 -1.35 -9.32 13.42
N LEU A 113 -1.71 -8.60 14.47
CA LEU A 113 -0.75 -7.98 15.39
C LEU A 113 -0.24 -8.92 16.51
N LYS A 114 -0.89 -10.07 16.68
CA LYS A 114 -0.63 -11.04 17.76
C LYS A 114 -0.23 -12.43 17.26
N ASP A 115 -0.65 -12.78 16.05
CA ASP A 115 -0.22 -13.98 15.32
C ASP A 115 1.27 -13.84 14.93
#